data_AF-A0A3B4GE59-F1
#
_entry.id   AF-A0A3B4GE59-F1
#
_cell.length_a   1.000
_cell.length_b   1.000
_cell.length_c   1.000
_cell.angle_alpha   90.00
_cell.angle_beta   90.00
_cell.angle_gamma   90.00
#
_symmetry.space_group_name_H-M   'P 1'
#
loop_
_entity.id
_entity.type
_entity.pdbx_description
1 polymer ?
#
loop_
_entity_poly.entity_id
_entity_poly.type
_entity_poly.pdbx_seq_one_letter_code
_entity_poly.pdbx_strand_id
1 'polypeptide(L)'
;QVFYLGPLVHSRAAHVCFHALLPDVQSWRRCVGDAVWLRNQVVAPVTEELVFRGAMLPMLVPCTGPTGAIVTAPLFFGVAHFHHVIEERRLGKESMSVILLVAGMQFLYTTVFGAFTAFIFMRTGHVVGPVLCHSFCNSQGLPDISSALQHPHSSALLFSYLMGGLLFLVLLFPLTDQYFYGPIPICSLAPLPGSVC
;
A
#
# COMPACT_ATOMS: atom_id res chain seq x y z
N GLN A 1 4.91 20.96 -4.22
CA GLN A 1 4.32 19.94 -5.11
C GLN A 1 4.36 18.61 -4.35
N VAL A 2 3.19 18.12 -3.95
CA VAL A 2 3.00 17.36 -2.71
C VAL A 2 2.20 16.10 -3.04
N PHE A 3 2.68 14.95 -2.56
CA PHE A 3 2.25 13.57 -2.83
C PHE A 3 2.62 13.00 -4.20
N TYR A 4 3.65 12.15 -4.21
CA TYR A 4 3.82 11.09 -5.18
C TYR A 4 3.93 11.56 -6.65
N LEU A 5 5.01 12.26 -6.99
CA LEU A 5 5.40 12.52 -8.38
C LEU A 5 5.96 11.24 -9.07
N GLY A 6 5.32 10.10 -8.82
CA GLY A 6 5.59 8.82 -9.46
C GLY A 6 4.83 8.61 -10.77
N PRO A 7 3.65 9.25 -11.01
CA PRO A 7 3.04 9.18 -12.34
C PRO A 7 2.32 10.43 -12.91
N LEU A 8 2.47 11.65 -12.37
CA LEU A 8 1.76 12.81 -12.95
C LEU A 8 2.61 13.85 -13.70
N VAL A 9 3.95 13.71 -13.75
CA VAL A 9 4.78 14.72 -14.45
C VAL A 9 5.56 14.20 -15.65
N HIS A 10 5.64 12.89 -15.95
CA HIS A 10 6.47 12.48 -17.11
C HIS A 10 6.08 11.27 -17.96
N SER A 11 4.81 10.83 -18.01
CA SER A 11 4.42 9.95 -19.11
C SER A 11 2.93 10.00 -19.42
N ARG A 12 2.60 10.38 -20.66
CA ARG A 12 1.29 10.18 -21.29
C ARG A 12 0.81 8.72 -21.14
N ALA A 13 1.72 7.77 -20.91
CA ALA A 13 1.40 6.37 -20.66
C ALA A 13 0.70 6.13 -19.32
N ALA A 14 1.00 6.86 -18.25
CA ALA A 14 0.37 6.63 -16.94
C ALA A 14 -1.14 6.89 -16.95
N HIS A 15 -1.59 7.94 -17.66
CA HIS A 15 -3.01 8.21 -17.91
C HIS A 15 -3.67 7.14 -18.80
N VAL A 16 -2.94 6.57 -19.77
CA VAL A 16 -3.42 5.49 -20.65
C VAL A 16 -3.55 4.17 -19.88
N CYS A 17 -2.63 3.88 -18.96
CA CYS A 17 -2.67 2.70 -18.10
C CYS A 17 -3.74 2.82 -17.00
N PHE A 18 -4.02 4.02 -16.51
CA PHE A 18 -5.05 4.28 -15.50
C PHE A 18 -6.47 3.95 -16.00
N HIS A 19 -6.77 4.21 -17.27
CA HIS A 19 -8.05 3.91 -17.90
C HIS A 19 -8.20 2.45 -18.36
N ALA A 20 -7.17 1.61 -18.15
CA ALA A 20 -7.14 0.21 -18.56
C ALA A 20 -7.96 -0.74 -17.66
N LEU A 21 -8.98 -0.21 -16.97
CA LEU A 21 -10.07 -1.01 -16.40
C LEU A 21 -10.96 -1.60 -17.51
N LEU A 22 -10.93 -1.02 -18.71
CA LEU A 22 -11.39 -1.65 -19.94
C LEU A 22 -10.22 -2.39 -20.61
N PRO A 23 -10.41 -3.62 -21.13
CA PRO A 23 -9.32 -4.47 -21.60
C PRO A 23 -8.86 -4.06 -23.00
N ASP A 24 -8.29 -2.86 -23.14
CA ASP A 24 -7.54 -2.52 -24.34
C ASP A 24 -6.12 -3.10 -24.24
N VAL A 25 -5.91 -4.22 -24.91
CA VAL A 25 -4.64 -4.95 -24.98
C VAL A 25 -3.50 -4.05 -25.45
N GLN A 26 -3.78 -3.06 -26.30
CA GLN A 26 -2.76 -2.15 -26.81
C GLN A 26 -2.27 -1.18 -25.75
N SER A 27 -3.17 -0.70 -24.89
CA SER A 27 -2.83 0.16 -23.75
C SER A 27 -1.94 -0.60 -22.76
N TRP A 28 -2.32 -1.84 -22.39
CA TRP A 28 -1.49 -2.71 -21.53
C TRP A 28 -0.09 -2.98 -22.09
N ARG A 29 0.02 -3.25 -23.39
CA ARG A 29 1.31 -3.51 -24.04
C ARG A 29 2.27 -2.31 -23.95
N ARG A 30 1.73 -1.08 -24.01
CA ARG A 30 2.51 0.15 -23.83
C ARG A 30 2.96 0.34 -22.37
N CYS A 31 2.10 0.01 -21.42
CA CYS A 31 2.41 0.07 -19.98
C CYS A 31 3.55 -0.88 -19.59
N VAL A 32 3.49 -2.13 -20.05
CA VAL A 32 4.54 -3.14 -19.77
C VAL A 32 5.88 -2.77 -20.42
N GLY A 33 5.86 -2.02 -21.52
CA GLY A 33 7.07 -1.49 -22.15
C GLY A 33 7.70 -0.29 -21.41
N ASP A 34 6.99 0.34 -20.48
CA ASP A 34 7.49 1.47 -19.69
C ASP A 34 8.16 0.95 -18.41
N ALA A 35 9.49 1.06 -18.35
CA ALA A 35 10.28 0.61 -17.21
C ALA A 35 9.93 1.35 -15.90
N VAL A 36 9.49 2.61 -15.97
CA VAL A 36 9.09 3.38 -14.78
C VAL A 36 7.74 2.87 -14.26
N TRP A 37 6.80 2.59 -15.17
CA TRP A 37 5.53 1.98 -14.81
C TRP A 37 5.74 0.60 -14.18
N LEU A 38 6.54 -0.26 -14.82
CA LEU A 38 6.85 -1.60 -14.32
C LEU A 38 7.51 -1.53 -12.93
N ARG A 39 8.44 -0.59 -12.74
CA ARG A 39 9.06 -0.34 -11.44
C ARG A 39 8.03 0.02 -10.39
N ASN A 40 7.16 1.00 -10.65
CA ASN A 40 6.24 1.54 -9.66
C ASN A 40 5.05 0.59 -9.36
N GLN A 41 4.62 -0.19 -10.35
CA GLN A 41 3.41 -1.01 -10.27
C GLN A 41 3.69 -2.48 -9.98
N VAL A 42 4.89 -2.98 -10.25
CA VAL A 42 5.24 -4.39 -10.07
C VAL A 42 6.48 -4.54 -9.21
N VAL A 43 7.62 -4.02 -9.63
CA VAL A 43 8.90 -4.31 -8.97
C VAL A 43 8.92 -3.77 -7.54
N ALA A 44 8.61 -2.49 -7.34
CA ALA A 44 8.60 -1.87 -6.02
C ALA A 44 7.60 -2.57 -5.08
N PRO A 45 6.29 -2.73 -5.43
CA PRO A 45 5.34 -3.50 -4.62
C PRO A 45 5.84 -4.90 -4.25
N VAL A 46 6.34 -5.68 -5.21
CA VAL A 46 6.84 -7.04 -4.95
C VAL A 46 8.01 -7.00 -3.97
N THR A 47 9.01 -6.15 -4.22
CA THR A 47 10.20 -6.09 -3.37
C THR A 47 9.88 -5.62 -1.95
N GLU A 48 9.05 -4.59 -1.80
CA GLU A 48 8.68 -4.05 -0.50
C GLU A 48 7.84 -5.05 0.29
N GLU A 49 6.84 -5.68 -0.32
CA GLU A 49 6.03 -6.69 0.37
C GLU A 49 6.86 -7.91 0.78
N LEU A 50 7.81 -8.37 -0.05
CA LEU A 50 8.71 -9.46 0.32
C LEU A 50 9.62 -9.10 1.50
N VAL A 51 10.18 -7.90 1.52
CA VAL A 51 11.07 -7.46 2.61
C VAL A 51 10.28 -7.27 3.91
N PHE A 52 9.20 -6.50 3.86
CA PHE A 52 8.49 -6.12 5.08
C PHE A 52 7.55 -7.22 5.60
N ARG A 53 6.90 -8.00 4.73
CA ARG A 53 5.93 -9.05 5.13
C ARG A 53 6.55 -10.44 5.05
N GLY A 54 7.36 -10.70 4.02
CA GLY A 54 8.01 -12.01 3.86
C GLY A 54 9.18 -12.24 4.81
N ALA A 55 9.99 -11.22 5.11
CA ALA A 55 11.20 -11.36 5.92
C ALA A 55 11.07 -10.75 7.32
N MET A 56 10.70 -9.47 7.44
CA MET A 56 10.71 -8.78 8.73
C MET A 56 9.56 -9.21 9.66
N LEU A 57 8.33 -9.30 9.14
CA LEU A 57 7.16 -9.63 9.96
C LEU A 57 7.26 -11.01 10.65
N PRO A 58 7.68 -12.12 10.00
CA PRO A 58 7.85 -13.42 10.66
C PRO A 58 8.92 -13.43 11.75
N MET A 59 9.95 -12.57 11.64
CA MET A 59 10.95 -12.42 12.70
C MET A 59 10.42 -11.65 13.91
N LEU A 60 9.45 -10.74 13.72
CA LEU A 60 8.83 -9.97 14.81
C LEU A 60 7.77 -10.76 15.57
N VAL A 61 7.09 -11.71 14.92
CA VAL A 61 6.00 -12.50 15.52
C VAL A 61 6.44 -13.24 16.79
N PRO A 62 7.58 -13.94 16.84
CA PRO A 62 8.05 -14.59 18.08
C PRO A 62 8.34 -13.61 19.22
N CYS A 63 8.83 -12.41 18.93
CA CYS A 63 9.22 -11.44 19.98
C CYS A 63 8.04 -10.59 20.50
N THR A 64 7.04 -10.33 19.66
CA THR A 64 5.96 -9.36 19.97
C THR A 64 4.55 -9.96 19.91
N GLY A 65 4.44 -11.24 19.53
CA GLY A 65 3.19 -11.89 19.20
C GLY A 65 2.60 -11.41 17.87
N PRO A 66 1.56 -12.10 17.34
CA PRO A 66 0.94 -11.75 16.05
C PRO A 66 0.41 -10.30 16.00
N THR A 67 -0.30 -9.87 17.05
CA THR A 67 -0.87 -8.52 17.13
C THR A 67 0.23 -7.46 17.27
N GLY A 68 1.24 -7.72 18.09
CA GLY A 68 2.37 -6.80 18.25
C GLY A 68 3.16 -6.64 16.96
N ALA A 69 3.36 -7.72 16.21
CA ALA A 69 4.05 -7.68 14.92
C ALA A 69 3.27 -6.87 13.87
N ILE A 70 1.94 -7.03 13.80
CA ILE A 70 1.06 -6.25 12.91
C ILE A 70 1.12 -4.75 13.21
N VAL A 71 1.35 -4.35 14.46
CA VAL A 71 1.46 -2.93 14.83
C VAL A 71 2.89 -2.39 14.67
N THR A 72 3.90 -3.23 14.94
CA THR A 72 5.31 -2.79 14.99
C THR A 72 5.98 -2.79 13.62
N ALA A 73 5.77 -3.84 12.82
CA ALA A 73 6.36 -3.94 11.48
C ALA A 73 6.04 -2.72 10.59
N PRO A 74 4.80 -2.21 10.54
CA PRO A 74 4.45 -1.06 9.71
C PRO A 74 5.14 0.24 10.09
N LEU A 75 5.61 0.40 11.33
CA LEU A 75 6.36 1.58 11.74
C LEU A 75 7.69 1.67 10.98
N PHE A 76 8.39 0.55 10.83
CA PHE A 76 9.61 0.49 10.01
C PHE A 76 9.34 0.79 8.54
N PHE A 77 8.22 0.28 8.01
CA PHE A 77 7.77 0.58 6.65
C PHE A 77 7.48 2.07 6.46
N GLY A 78 6.79 2.71 7.42
CA GLY A 78 6.52 4.15 7.39
C GLY A 78 7.79 5.00 7.50
N VAL A 79 8.72 4.63 8.39
CA VAL A 79 10.01 5.34 8.54
C VAL A 79 10.84 5.21 7.26
N ALA A 80 10.85 4.05 6.61
CA ALA A 80 11.58 3.86 5.36
C ALA A 80 11.17 4.88 4.30
N HIS A 81 9.92 5.34 4.29
CA HIS A 81 9.42 6.35 3.35
C HIS A 81 9.86 7.79 3.66
N PHE A 82 10.48 8.06 4.81
CA PHE A 82 11.04 9.38 5.10
C PHE A 82 12.22 9.76 4.20
N HIS A 83 12.82 8.81 3.47
CA HIS A 83 13.86 9.15 2.49
C HIS A 83 13.37 10.13 1.42
N HIS A 84 12.08 10.09 1.06
CA HIS A 84 11.47 11.08 0.15
C HIS A 84 11.45 12.49 0.73
N VAL A 85 11.34 12.62 2.05
CA VAL A 85 11.38 13.93 2.73
C VAL A 85 12.77 14.56 2.58
N ILE A 86 13.83 13.73 2.61
CA ILE A 86 15.21 14.19 2.41
C ILE A 86 15.38 14.71 0.98
N GLU A 87 14.77 14.06 0.00
CA GLU A 87 14.79 14.48 -1.40
C GLU A 87 14.06 15.81 -1.61
N GLU A 88 12.85 15.97 -1.07
CA GLU A 88 12.08 17.23 -1.12
C GLU A 88 12.81 18.38 -0.43
N ARG A 89 13.49 18.10 0.70
CA ARG A 89 14.35 19.07 1.40
C ARG A 89 15.52 19.54 0.54
N ARG A 90 16.11 18.66 -0.26
CA ARG A 90 17.22 19.01 -1.17
C ARG A 90 16.75 19.87 -2.35
N LEU A 91 15.51 19.71 -2.78
CA LEU A 91 14.93 20.49 -3.89
C LEU A 91 14.50 21.90 -3.47
N GLY A 92 14.34 22.18 -2.17
CA GLY A 92 14.18 23.54 -1.63
C GLY A 92 12.89 24.26 -2.05
N LYS A 93 11.88 23.54 -2.55
CA LYS A 93 10.69 24.13 -3.20
C LYS A 93 9.60 24.59 -2.24
N GLU A 94 9.61 24.15 -0.98
CA GLU A 94 8.50 24.32 -0.04
C GLU A 94 8.98 24.75 1.36
N SER A 95 8.09 25.38 2.14
CA SER A 95 8.40 25.74 3.52
C SER A 95 8.60 24.51 4.41
N MET A 96 9.44 24.65 5.44
CA MET A 96 9.73 23.58 6.40
C MET A 96 8.48 22.95 7.03
N SER A 97 7.50 23.78 7.38
CA SER A 97 6.25 23.32 7.98
C SER A 97 5.41 22.46 7.01
N VAL A 98 5.39 22.82 5.72
CA VAL A 98 4.69 22.05 4.69
C VAL A 98 5.38 20.70 4.49
N ILE A 99 6.71 20.67 4.42
CA ILE A 99 7.47 19.43 4.25
C ILE A 99 7.22 18.46 5.41
N LEU A 100 7.22 18.96 6.66
CA LEU A 100 6.96 18.14 7.85
C LEU A 100 5.51 17.62 7.89
N LEU A 101 4.54 18.44 7.50
CA LEU A 101 3.13 18.02 7.42
C LEU A 101 2.96 16.89 6.39
N VAL A 102 3.55 17.05 5.20
CA VAL A 102 3.50 16.04 4.14
C VAL A 102 4.20 14.76 4.56
N ALA A 103 5.37 14.86 5.19
CA ALA A 103 6.09 13.73 5.77
C ALA A 103 5.23 12.97 6.78
N GLY A 104 4.60 13.69 7.72
CA GLY A 104 3.75 13.10 8.75
C GLY A 104 2.53 12.39 8.15
N MET A 105 1.88 12.99 7.16
CA MET A 105 0.75 12.37 6.46
C MET A 105 1.19 11.13 5.68
N GLN A 106 2.34 11.18 4.99
CA GLN A 106 2.91 10.02 4.28
C GLN A 106 3.23 8.89 5.25
N PHE A 107 3.86 9.20 6.38
CA PHE A 107 4.17 8.23 7.43
C PHE A 107 2.92 7.58 7.99
N LEU A 108 1.90 8.37 8.33
CA LEU A 108 0.63 7.85 8.85
C LEU A 108 -0.03 6.93 7.82
N TYR A 109 -0.15 7.38 6.58
CA TYR A 109 -0.77 6.61 5.50
C TYR A 109 -0.05 5.29 5.26
N THR A 110 1.27 5.33 5.09
CA THR A 110 2.08 4.13 4.84
C THR A 110 2.07 3.17 6.04
N THR A 111 2.06 3.69 7.27
CA THR A 111 1.94 2.87 8.49
C THR A 111 0.59 2.15 8.55
N VAL A 112 -0.52 2.85 8.27
CA VAL A 112 -1.86 2.24 8.26
C VAL A 112 -1.98 1.20 7.15
N PHE A 113 -1.50 1.52 5.95
CA PHE A 113 -1.43 0.56 4.84
C PHE A 113 -0.57 -0.65 5.20
N GLY A 114 0.55 -0.42 5.89
CA GLY A 114 1.45 -1.45 6.37
C GLY A 114 0.78 -2.42 7.35
N ALA A 115 -0.01 -1.90 8.28
CA ALA A 115 -0.75 -2.72 9.25
C ALA A 115 -1.82 -3.57 8.54
N PHE A 116 -2.53 -2.97 7.58
CA PHE A 116 -3.54 -3.68 6.79
C PHE A 116 -2.97 -4.86 6.00
N THR A 117 -1.86 -4.64 5.29
CA THR A 117 -1.19 -5.69 4.49
C THR A 117 -0.50 -6.73 5.38
N ALA A 118 0.05 -6.34 6.52
CA ALA A 118 0.54 -7.28 7.53
C ALA A 118 -0.61 -8.17 8.06
N PHE A 119 -1.79 -7.60 8.32
CA PHE A 119 -2.97 -8.35 8.70
C PHE A 119 -3.40 -9.35 7.62
N ILE A 120 -3.48 -8.93 6.34
CA ILE A 120 -3.78 -9.86 5.24
C ILE A 120 -2.77 -11.00 5.22
N PHE A 121 -1.47 -10.68 5.23
CA PHE A 121 -0.42 -11.68 5.16
C PHE A 121 -0.48 -12.68 6.32
N MET A 122 -0.75 -12.21 7.54
CA MET A 122 -0.89 -13.08 8.71
C MET A 122 -2.10 -14.01 8.63
N ARG A 123 -3.16 -13.60 7.92
CA ARG A 123 -4.37 -14.41 7.73
C ARG A 123 -4.26 -15.38 6.56
N THR A 124 -3.69 -14.94 5.44
CA THR A 124 -3.64 -15.74 4.20
C THR A 124 -2.35 -16.55 4.06
N GLY A 125 -1.24 -16.10 4.67
CA GLY A 125 0.09 -16.67 4.46
C GLY A 125 0.71 -16.34 3.10
N HIS A 126 0.03 -15.54 2.27
CA HIS A 126 0.44 -15.26 0.89
C HIS A 126 0.77 -13.78 0.70
N VAL A 127 1.92 -13.51 0.06
CA VAL A 127 2.36 -12.13 -0.28
C VAL A 127 1.61 -11.55 -1.48
N VAL A 128 0.95 -12.39 -2.28
CA VAL A 128 0.26 -11.97 -3.51
C VAL A 128 -0.86 -10.95 -3.22
N GLY A 129 -1.68 -11.20 -2.19
CA GLY A 129 -2.75 -10.28 -1.79
C GLY A 129 -2.21 -8.88 -1.42
N PRO A 130 -1.26 -8.78 -0.47
CA PRO A 130 -0.58 -7.52 -0.15
C PRO A 130 0.04 -6.82 -1.36
N VAL A 131 0.71 -7.54 -2.26
CA VAL A 131 1.30 -6.97 -3.49
C VAL A 131 0.23 -6.34 -4.37
N LEU A 132 -0.89 -7.03 -4.61
CA LEU A 132 -1.99 -6.49 -5.43
C LEU A 132 -2.61 -5.24 -4.79
N CYS A 133 -2.81 -5.25 -3.46
CA CYS A 133 -3.27 -4.07 -2.73
C CYS A 133 -2.28 -2.91 -2.86
N HIS A 134 -0.99 -3.18 -2.77
CA HIS A 134 0.07 -2.18 -2.90
C HIS A 134 0.08 -1.58 -4.30
N SER A 135 0.12 -2.41 -5.35
CA SER A 135 0.03 -1.94 -6.74
C SER A 135 -1.22 -1.09 -6.97
N PHE A 136 -2.37 -1.52 -6.44
CA PHE A 136 -3.61 -0.73 -6.52
C PHE A 136 -3.46 0.64 -5.83
N CYS A 137 -2.94 0.69 -4.61
CA CYS A 137 -2.70 1.95 -3.90
C CYS A 137 -1.69 2.85 -4.62
N ASN A 138 -0.62 2.30 -5.22
CA ASN A 138 0.32 3.07 -6.03
C ASN A 138 -0.33 3.64 -7.30
N SER A 139 -1.36 2.99 -7.82
CA SER A 139 -2.11 3.48 -8.99
C SER A 139 -3.14 4.56 -8.64
N GLN A 140 -3.83 4.42 -7.50
CA GLN A 140 -4.95 5.30 -7.11
C GLN A 140 -4.51 6.48 -6.23
N GLY A 141 -3.48 6.29 -5.42
CA GLY A 141 -3.08 7.27 -4.41
C GLY A 141 -4.13 7.47 -3.31
N LEU A 142 -4.05 8.61 -2.64
CA LEU A 142 -5.03 9.04 -1.65
C LEU A 142 -6.29 9.60 -2.35
N PRO A 143 -7.50 9.31 -1.84
CA PRO A 143 -8.71 9.88 -2.39
C PRO A 143 -8.70 11.41 -2.22
N ASP A 144 -8.85 12.14 -3.32
CA ASP A 144 -8.97 13.59 -3.28
C ASP A 144 -10.41 13.99 -2.90
N ILE A 145 -10.64 14.05 -1.59
CA ILE A 145 -11.94 14.43 -1.01
C ILE A 145 -12.28 15.88 -1.36
N SER A 146 -11.29 16.77 -1.51
CA SER A 146 -11.53 18.18 -1.81
C SER A 146 -12.12 18.35 -3.22
N SER A 147 -11.52 17.68 -4.21
CA SER A 147 -12.05 17.65 -5.57
C SER A 147 -13.41 16.94 -5.64
N ALA A 148 -13.61 15.87 -4.86
CA ALA A 148 -14.88 15.16 -4.82
C ALA A 148 -16.03 16.04 -4.27
N LEU A 149 -15.78 16.88 -3.26
CA LEU A 149 -16.78 17.80 -2.69
C LEU A 149 -17.16 18.94 -3.64
N GLN A 150 -16.22 19.37 -4.48
CA GLN A 150 -16.45 20.44 -5.48
C GLN A 150 -17.12 19.93 -6.76
N HIS A 151 -17.25 18.61 -6.92
CA HIS A 151 -17.84 18.01 -8.11
C HIS A 151 -19.37 18.23 -8.16
N PRO A 152 -19.96 18.47 -9.35
CA PRO A 152 -21.41 18.64 -9.51
C PRO A 152 -22.25 17.46 -8.97
N HIS A 153 -21.65 16.28 -8.90
CA HIS A 153 -22.24 15.04 -8.37
C HIS A 153 -21.57 14.57 -7.06
N SER A 154 -21.17 15.50 -6.20
CA SER A 154 -20.44 15.22 -4.95
C SER A 154 -21.15 14.22 -4.04
N SER A 155 -22.48 14.27 -3.93
CA SER A 155 -23.26 13.31 -3.14
C SER A 155 -23.11 11.87 -3.64
N ALA A 156 -23.11 11.67 -4.96
CA ALA A 156 -22.95 10.34 -5.55
C ALA A 156 -21.51 9.81 -5.39
N LEU A 157 -20.51 10.69 -5.51
CA LEU A 157 -19.09 10.37 -5.27
C LEU A 157 -18.81 10.05 -3.80
N LEU A 158 -19.37 10.83 -2.87
CA LEU A 158 -19.20 10.57 -1.44
C LEU A 158 -19.91 9.26 -1.05
N PHE A 159 -21.09 9.01 -1.61
CA PHE A 159 -21.80 7.75 -1.42
C PHE A 159 -20.98 6.56 -1.95
N SER A 160 -20.34 6.67 -3.12
CA SER A 160 -19.51 5.59 -3.65
C SER A 160 -18.26 5.34 -2.80
N TYR A 161 -17.63 6.38 -2.24
CA TYR A 161 -16.52 6.22 -1.28
C TYR A 161 -16.97 5.54 0.01
N LEU A 162 -18.11 5.94 0.58
CA LEU A 162 -18.66 5.31 1.77
C LEU A 162 -19.04 3.86 1.52
N MET A 163 -19.70 3.58 0.40
CA MET A 163 -20.09 2.22 0.01
C MET A 163 -18.86 1.34 -0.22
N GLY A 164 -17.83 1.85 -0.89
CA GLY A 164 -16.57 1.15 -1.11
C GLY A 164 -15.86 0.82 0.21
N GLY A 165 -15.80 1.77 1.14
CA GLY A 165 -15.24 1.56 2.48
C GLY A 165 -16.04 0.53 3.29
N LEU A 166 -17.37 0.61 3.27
CA LEU A 166 -18.24 -0.35 3.94
C LEU A 166 -18.06 -1.76 3.36
N LEU A 167 -18.09 -1.88 2.03
CA LEU A 167 -17.91 -3.15 1.34
C LEU A 167 -16.55 -3.76 1.65
N PHE A 168 -15.49 -2.94 1.68
CA PHE A 168 -14.16 -3.36 2.09
C PHE A 168 -14.14 -3.94 3.50
N LEU A 169 -14.75 -3.25 4.49
CA LEU A 169 -14.79 -3.74 5.88
C LEU A 169 -15.60 -5.03 6.01
N VAL A 170 -16.72 -5.15 5.30
CA VAL A 170 -17.59 -6.34 5.31
C VAL A 170 -16.89 -7.53 4.66
N LEU A 171 -16.18 -7.31 3.54
CA LEU A 171 -15.53 -8.38 2.79
C LEU A 171 -14.13 -8.74 3.31
N LEU A 172 -13.52 -7.90 4.15
CA LEU A 172 -12.15 -8.11 4.64
C LEU A 172 -11.98 -9.49 5.29
N PHE A 173 -12.85 -9.86 6.22
CA PHE A 173 -12.77 -11.15 6.90
C PHE A 173 -13.16 -12.34 6.02
N PRO A 174 -14.29 -12.32 5.30
CA PRO A 174 -14.67 -13.40 4.38
C PRO A 174 -13.63 -13.69 3.30
N LEU A 175 -13.02 -12.67 2.70
CA LEU A 175 -12.02 -12.84 1.64
C LEU A 175 -10.63 -13.22 2.16
N THR A 176 -10.39 -13.08 3.47
CA THR A 176 -9.16 -13.52 4.14
C THR A 176 -9.42 -14.74 5.03
N ASP A 177 -10.47 -15.51 4.72
CA ASP A 177 -10.73 -16.77 5.41
C ASP A 177 -9.69 -17.83 5.02
N GLN A 178 -9.13 -18.48 6.03
CA GLN A 178 -8.07 -19.48 5.86
C GLN A 178 -8.52 -20.69 5.03
N TYR A 179 -9.82 -20.95 4.96
CA TYR A 179 -10.41 -21.99 4.12
C TYR A 179 -9.97 -21.88 2.65
N PHE A 180 -9.87 -20.65 2.12
CA PHE A 180 -9.48 -20.43 0.72
C PHE A 180 -7.98 -20.53 0.46
N TYR A 181 -7.14 -20.39 1.50
CA TYR A 181 -5.68 -20.26 1.35
C TYR A 181 -4.90 -21.46 1.92
N GLY A 182 -5.58 -22.38 2.60
CA GLY A 182 -5.00 -23.62 3.14
C GLY A 182 -4.57 -23.53 4.61
N PRO A 183 -4.25 -24.68 5.24
CA PRO A 183 -4.14 -24.83 6.70
C PRO A 183 -2.79 -24.40 7.30
N ILE A 184 -2.02 -23.50 6.68
CA ILE A 184 -0.74 -23.06 7.26
C ILE A 184 -0.79 -21.56 7.60
N PRO A 185 -1.43 -21.18 8.73
CA PRO A 185 -1.13 -19.90 9.35
C PRO A 185 0.37 -19.87 9.68
N ILE A 186 1.06 -18.77 9.39
CA ILE A 186 2.46 -18.60 9.83
C ILE A 186 2.58 -18.72 11.36
N CYS A 187 1.52 -18.39 12.09
CA CYS A 187 1.41 -18.63 13.53
C CYS A 187 1.57 -20.11 13.93
N SER A 188 1.21 -21.06 13.07
CA SER A 188 1.39 -22.51 13.30
C SER A 188 2.79 -23.01 12.97
N LEU A 189 3.58 -22.23 12.23
CA LEU A 189 5.00 -22.50 11.94
C LEU A 189 5.94 -21.84 12.98
N ALA A 190 5.41 -20.98 13.85
CA ALA A 190 6.20 -20.39 14.92
C ALA A 190 6.58 -21.50 15.93
N PRO A 191 7.87 -21.78 16.16
CA PRO A 191 8.28 -22.71 17.20
C PRO A 191 7.76 -22.23 18.58
N LEU A 192 7.51 -23.19 19.49
CA LEU A 192 7.16 -22.92 20.89
C LEU A 192 8.07 -21.85 21.50
N PRO A 193 7.59 -21.04 22.47
CA PRO A 193 8.29 -19.88 22.99
C PRO A 193 9.55 -20.31 23.77
N GLY A 194 10.61 -20.62 23.05
CA GLY A 194 11.96 -20.39 23.49
C GLY A 194 12.27 -18.95 23.14
N SER A 195 12.57 -18.13 24.14
CA SER A 195 13.16 -16.81 23.97
C SER A 195 14.37 -16.91 23.03
N VAL A 196 14.17 -16.59 21.74
CA VAL A 196 15.26 -16.23 20.82
C VAL A 196 15.47 -14.69 20.84
N CYS A 197 14.63 -14.00 21.58
CA CYS A 197 14.73 -12.62 22.04
C CYS A 197 14.86 -12.71 23.57
#